data_AF-A0P031-F1
#
_entry.id   AF-A0P031-F1
#
_cell.length_a   1.000
_cell.length_b   1.000
_cell.length_c   1.000
_cell.angle_alpha   90.00
_cell.angle_beta   90.00
_cell.angle_gamma   90.00
#
_symmetry.space_group_name_H-M   'P 1'
#
loop_
_entity.id
_entity.type
_entity.pdbx_description
1 polymer ?
#
loop_
_entity_poly.entity_id
_entity_poly.type
_entity_poly.pdbx_seq_one_letter_code
_entity_poly.pdbx_strand_id
1 'polypeptide(L)'
;MDMQLLVNLTSKAWSLKILAQLHAGIPGRQAPLIGSTGASRSSFAASLDHLFHLGLLERNPGHGHPLRPEFRLTDKGKAVAAMASRIEEIVPDEEAFAVLRRSWTVPILAVTGTPSRFSSIKSGLGPVTDRALSKSLGVLEEREWLRRDIDLSQRTPFPIYLAVNAGLNINQAISAGVR
;
A
#
# COMPACT_ATOMS: atom_id res chain seq x y z
N MET A 1 -1.79 -9.31 -8.59
CA MET A 1 -0.60 -8.48 -8.37
C MET A 1 0.42 -9.33 -7.65
N ASP A 2 1.68 -9.23 -8.05
CA ASP A 2 2.79 -9.91 -7.39
C ASP A 2 3.03 -9.35 -5.98
N MET A 3 3.18 -10.23 -4.98
CA MET A 3 3.43 -9.86 -3.58
C MET A 3 4.76 -9.10 -3.43
N GLN A 4 5.80 -9.47 -4.20
CA GLN A 4 7.08 -8.79 -4.13
C GLN A 4 6.95 -7.34 -4.60
N LEU A 5 6.20 -7.09 -5.68
CA LEU A 5 5.86 -5.72 -6.11
C LEU A 5 5.11 -4.95 -5.01
N LEU A 6 4.15 -5.56 -4.32
CA LEU A 6 3.39 -4.89 -3.26
C LEU A 6 4.27 -4.50 -2.07
N VAL A 7 5.10 -5.42 -1.59
CA VAL A 7 6.08 -5.16 -0.53
C VAL A 7 7.06 -4.05 -0.93
N ASN A 8 7.56 -4.09 -2.16
CA ASN A 8 8.45 -3.06 -2.68
C ASN A 8 7.73 -1.71 -2.80
N LEU A 9 6.48 -1.68 -3.27
CA LEU A 9 5.68 -0.47 -3.40
C LEU A 9 5.51 0.24 -2.05
N THR A 10 5.16 -0.52 -1.00
CA THR A 10 4.88 0.04 0.34
C THR A 10 6.14 0.31 1.16
N SER A 11 7.33 -0.06 0.68
CA SER A 11 8.60 0.23 1.35
C SER A 11 8.91 1.73 1.47
N LYS A 12 8.30 2.58 0.62
CA LYS A 12 8.37 4.04 0.73
C LYS A 12 7.00 4.61 1.08
N ALA A 13 6.96 5.41 2.15
CA ALA A 13 5.74 5.86 2.80
C ALA A 13 4.75 6.58 1.87
N TRP A 14 5.23 7.28 0.83
CA TRP A 14 4.36 8.09 -0.04
C TRP A 14 4.08 7.46 -1.40
N SER A 15 4.67 6.31 -1.74
CA SER A 15 4.48 5.69 -3.05
C SER A 15 3.01 5.44 -3.37
N LEU A 16 2.27 4.87 -2.41
CA LEU A 16 0.85 4.55 -2.58
C LEU A 16 0.02 5.83 -2.82
N LYS A 17 0.24 6.87 -2.00
CA LYS A 17 -0.47 8.16 -2.15
C LYS A 17 -0.14 8.84 -3.48
N ILE A 18 1.13 8.85 -3.88
CA ILE A 18 1.55 9.47 -5.15
C ILE A 18 0.84 8.82 -6.33
N LEU A 19 0.77 7.49 -6.36
CA LEU A 19 0.07 6.77 -7.42
C LEU A 19 -1.43 7.02 -7.40
N ALA A 20 -2.06 7.04 -6.22
CA ALA A 20 -3.47 7.34 -6.07
C ALA A 20 -3.83 8.75 -6.57
N GLN A 21 -3.04 9.76 -6.19
CA GLN A 21 -3.23 11.14 -6.64
C GLN A 21 -3.02 11.32 -8.15
N LEU A 22 -2.03 10.62 -8.73
CA LEU A 22 -1.86 10.57 -10.19
C LEU A 22 -3.07 9.92 -10.88
N HIS A 23 -3.65 8.87 -10.30
CA HIS A 23 -4.87 8.23 -10.81
C HIS A 23 -6.07 9.19 -10.75
N ALA A 24 -6.19 9.96 -9.67
CA ALA A 24 -7.21 10.98 -9.47
C ALA A 24 -7.08 12.20 -10.41
N GLY A 25 -6.06 12.23 -11.27
CA GLY A 25 -5.86 13.27 -12.27
C GLY A 25 -5.04 14.47 -11.79
N ILE A 26 -4.42 14.40 -10.60
CA ILE A 26 -3.47 15.43 -10.17
C ILE A 26 -2.33 15.50 -11.19
N PRO A 27 -2.00 16.69 -11.73
CA PRO A 27 -0.95 16.81 -12.72
C PRO A 27 0.37 16.24 -12.19
N GLY A 28 1.00 15.36 -12.98
CA GLY A 28 2.28 14.71 -12.65
C GLY A 28 3.46 15.68 -12.66
N ARG A 29 3.44 16.67 -11.77
CA ARG A 29 4.49 17.67 -11.53
C ARG A 29 4.77 17.69 -10.04
N GLN A 30 6.00 18.05 -9.66
CA GLN A 30 6.40 17.95 -8.25
C GLN A 30 5.54 18.83 -7.32
N ALA A 31 5.29 20.09 -7.66
CA ALA A 31 4.55 21.00 -6.78
C ALA A 31 3.07 20.58 -6.54
N PRO A 32 2.26 20.27 -7.59
CA PRO A 32 0.90 19.76 -7.40
C PRO A 32 0.84 18.46 -6.59
N LEU A 33 1.72 17.50 -6.88
CA LEU A 33 1.73 16.23 -6.17
C LEU A 33 2.13 16.41 -4.69
N ILE A 34 3.11 17.24 -4.39
CA ILE A 34 3.45 17.57 -2.99
C ILE A 34 2.26 18.21 -2.28
N GLY A 35 1.58 19.17 -2.92
CA GLY A 35 0.39 19.81 -2.36
C GLY A 35 -0.75 18.83 -2.07
N SER A 36 -1.02 17.90 -3.00
CA SER A 36 -2.08 16.89 -2.84
C SER A 36 -1.74 15.80 -1.83
N THR A 37 -0.47 15.38 -1.75
CA THR A 37 -0.07 14.29 -0.87
C THR A 37 0.16 14.75 0.56
N GLY A 38 0.62 15.98 0.77
CA GLY A 38 1.09 16.48 2.06
C GLY A 38 2.50 16.01 2.43
N ALA A 39 3.22 15.38 1.50
CA ALA A 39 4.58 14.89 1.72
C ALA A 39 5.60 16.02 1.85
N SER A 40 6.61 15.86 2.71
CA SER A 40 7.79 16.74 2.66
C SER A 40 8.53 16.55 1.34
N ARG A 41 9.23 17.58 0.84
CA ARG A 41 9.98 17.52 -0.43
C ARG A 41 10.94 16.33 -0.50
N SER A 42 11.65 16.04 0.60
CA SER A 42 12.63 14.93 0.67
C SER A 42 11.95 13.56 0.63
N SER A 43 10.88 13.37 1.41
CA SER A 43 10.15 12.09 1.45
C SER A 43 9.36 11.82 0.17
N PHE A 44 8.84 12.89 -0.46
CA PHE A 44 8.25 12.84 -1.79
C PHE A 44 9.30 12.41 -2.83
N ALA A 45 10.45 13.09 -2.89
CA ALA A 45 11.51 12.77 -3.85
C ALA A 45 11.98 11.32 -3.72
N ALA A 46 12.19 10.84 -2.50
CA ALA A 46 12.59 9.45 -2.25
C ALA A 46 11.53 8.42 -2.69
N SER A 47 10.24 8.74 -2.57
CA SER A 47 9.17 7.85 -3.01
C SER A 47 8.98 7.90 -4.53
N LEU A 48 9.09 9.10 -5.12
CA LEU A 48 9.02 9.29 -6.57
C LEU A 48 10.16 8.57 -7.29
N ASP A 49 11.39 8.72 -6.80
CA ASP A 49 12.57 8.02 -7.33
C ASP A 49 12.40 6.49 -7.26
N HIS A 50 11.85 6.00 -6.15
CA HIS A 50 11.53 4.57 -6.00
C HIS A 50 10.48 4.09 -7.01
N LEU A 51 9.45 4.90 -7.29
CA LEU A 51 8.43 4.58 -8.30
C LEU A 51 9.01 4.53 -9.73
N PHE A 52 10.02 5.33 -10.05
CA PHE A 52 10.79 5.20 -11.29
C PHE A 52 11.56 3.88 -11.33
N HIS A 53 12.28 3.54 -10.26
CA HIS A 53 13.03 2.27 -10.17
C HIS A 53 12.12 1.03 -10.30
N LEU A 54 10.87 1.10 -9.83
CA LEU A 54 9.88 0.01 -9.99
C LEU A 54 9.25 -0.05 -11.40
N GLY A 55 9.57 0.91 -12.27
CA GLY A 55 9.00 1.05 -13.61
C GLY A 55 7.51 1.42 -13.61
N LEU A 56 7.03 2.07 -12.54
CA LEU A 56 5.64 2.51 -12.41
C LEU A 56 5.43 3.93 -12.94
N LEU A 57 6.51 4.72 -12.97
CA LEU A 57 6.55 6.05 -13.55
C LEU A 57 7.63 6.14 -14.61
N GLU A 58 7.45 7.08 -15.53
CA GLU A 58 8.44 7.50 -16.51
C GLU A 58 8.47 9.03 -16.63
N ARG A 59 9.63 9.57 -16.98
CA ARG A 59 9.74 11.00 -17.31
C ARG A 59 9.05 11.23 -18.64
N ASN A 60 8.30 12.31 -18.74
CA ASN A 60 7.67 12.68 -20.00
C ASN A 60 8.73 13.16 -21.01
N PRO A 61 8.92 12.50 -22.16
CA PRO A 61 10.01 12.80 -23.10
C PRO A 61 9.82 14.09 -23.91
N GLY A 62 8.64 14.69 -23.88
CA GLY A 62 8.31 15.83 -24.74
C GLY A 62 8.93 17.16 -24.29
N HIS A 63 9.51 17.90 -25.23
CA HIS A 63 9.82 19.32 -25.08
C HIS A 63 8.60 20.21 -25.41
N GLY A 64 8.50 21.37 -24.74
CA GLY A 64 7.51 22.40 -25.05
C GLY A 64 6.14 22.26 -24.36
N HIS A 65 5.63 23.44 -23.95
CA HIS A 65 4.43 23.80 -23.16
C HIS A 65 4.62 23.89 -21.62
N PRO A 66 4.35 25.07 -21.02
CA PRO A 66 4.58 25.34 -19.60
C PRO A 66 3.70 24.54 -18.62
N LEU A 67 2.73 23.76 -19.11
CA LEU A 67 1.75 23.02 -18.29
C LEU A 67 1.80 21.50 -18.45
N ARG A 68 2.78 20.92 -19.18
CA ARG A 68 2.87 19.47 -19.34
C ARG A 68 3.23 18.76 -18.01
N PRO A 69 2.69 17.56 -17.75
CA PRO A 69 3.20 16.70 -16.68
C PRO A 69 4.68 16.37 -16.90
N GLU A 70 5.48 16.48 -15.84
CA GLU A 70 6.88 16.06 -15.79
C GLU A 70 7.01 14.52 -15.73
N PHE A 71 6.02 13.87 -15.13
CA PHE A 71 5.97 12.44 -14.86
C PHE A 71 4.66 11.84 -15.39
N ARG A 72 4.72 10.61 -15.89
CA ARG A 72 3.56 9.85 -16.38
C ARG A 72 3.55 8.44 -15.80
N LEU A 73 2.36 7.89 -15.62
CA LEU A 73 2.18 6.47 -15.31
C LEU A 73 2.53 5.64 -16.54
N THR A 74 3.39 4.65 -16.36
CA THR A 74 3.57 3.58 -17.36
C THR A 74 2.30 2.72 -17.42
N ASP A 75 2.18 1.81 -18.39
CA ASP A 75 1.01 0.91 -18.43
C ASP A 75 0.91 0.04 -17.18
N LYS A 76 2.05 -0.46 -16.67
CA LYS A 76 2.13 -1.12 -15.36
C LYS A 76 1.72 -0.17 -14.23
N GLY A 77 2.19 1.08 -14.29
CA GLY A 77 1.85 2.14 -13.35
C GLY A 77 0.36 2.40 -13.24
N LYS A 78 -0.37 2.44 -14.37
CA LYS A 78 -1.83 2.69 -14.40
C LYS A 78 -2.60 1.65 -13.59
N ALA A 79 -2.26 0.37 -13.73
CA ALA A 79 -2.90 -0.71 -12.99
C ALA A 79 -2.66 -0.60 -11.48
N VAL A 80 -1.41 -0.33 -11.06
CA VAL A 80 -1.06 -0.15 -9.64
C VAL A 80 -1.67 1.13 -9.07
N ALA A 81 -1.75 2.20 -9.86
CA ALA A 81 -2.35 3.47 -9.47
C ALA A 81 -3.86 3.37 -9.26
N ALA A 82 -4.57 2.62 -10.12
CA ALA A 82 -5.98 2.33 -9.91
C ALA A 82 -6.21 1.54 -8.60
N MET A 83 -5.35 0.57 -8.28
CA MET A 83 -5.40 -0.13 -6.99
C MET A 83 -5.11 0.82 -5.82
N ALA A 84 -4.09 1.67 -5.93
CA ALA A 84 -3.76 2.64 -4.90
C ALA A 84 -4.91 3.61 -4.63
N SER A 85 -5.63 4.08 -5.67
CA SER A 85 -6.83 4.92 -5.54
C SER A 85 -7.91 4.22 -4.73
N ARG A 86 -8.26 2.97 -5.09
CA ARG A 86 -9.26 2.20 -4.34
C ARG A 86 -8.88 2.01 -2.87
N ILE A 87 -7.60 1.82 -2.57
CA ILE A 87 -7.12 1.70 -1.19
C ILE A 87 -7.22 3.03 -0.44
N GLU A 88 -6.86 4.15 -1.08
CA GLU A 88 -6.97 5.50 -0.51
C GLU A 88 -8.43 5.85 -0.19
N GLU A 89 -9.36 5.52 -1.09
CA GLU A 89 -10.80 5.78 -0.93
C GLU A 89 -11.45 5.03 0.26
N ILE A 90 -10.84 3.94 0.74
CA ILE A 90 -11.36 3.17 1.88
C ILE A 90 -11.09 3.88 3.21
N VAL A 91 -10.02 4.68 3.30
CA VAL A 91 -9.63 5.34 4.55
C VAL A 91 -10.19 6.77 4.61
N PRO A 92 -10.85 7.16 5.71
CA PRO A 92 -11.61 8.42 5.75
C PRO A 92 -10.74 9.67 5.93
N ASP A 93 -9.51 9.52 6.44
CA ASP A 93 -8.67 10.64 6.86
C ASP A 93 -7.17 10.32 6.79
N GLU A 94 -6.34 11.35 7.02
CA GLU A 94 -4.88 11.24 7.01
C GLU A 94 -4.33 10.40 8.17
N GLU A 95 -5.06 10.26 9.28
CA GLU A 95 -4.61 9.45 10.42
C GLU A 95 -4.70 7.95 10.08
N ALA A 96 -5.80 7.54 9.46
CA ALA A 96 -5.97 6.23 8.87
C ALA A 96 -4.98 6.01 7.73
N PHE A 97 -4.78 7.00 6.86
CA PHE A 97 -3.78 6.91 5.80
C PHE A 97 -2.36 6.75 6.36
N ALA A 98 -2.02 7.38 7.48
CA ALA A 98 -0.72 7.23 8.13
C ALA A 98 -0.41 5.77 8.54
N VAL A 99 -1.43 4.93 8.76
CA VAL A 99 -1.25 3.49 8.97
C VAL A 99 -0.96 2.76 7.66
N LEU A 100 -1.61 3.13 6.55
CA LEU A 100 -1.28 2.61 5.21
C LEU A 100 0.16 2.93 4.78
N ARG A 101 0.69 4.08 5.23
CA ARG A 101 2.08 4.50 4.95
C ARG A 101 3.14 3.60 5.61
N ARG A 102 2.76 2.74 6.56
CA ARG A 102 3.69 1.79 7.19
C ARG A 102 3.95 0.63 6.24
N SER A 103 5.22 0.24 6.11
CA SER A 103 5.67 -0.68 5.04
C SER A 103 4.97 -2.04 5.02
N TRP A 104 4.50 -2.52 6.16
CA TRP A 104 3.90 -3.85 6.30
C TRP A 104 2.38 -3.86 6.40
N THR A 105 1.72 -2.71 6.55
CA THR A 105 0.26 -2.64 6.69
C THR A 105 -0.45 -3.27 5.49
N VAL A 106 -0.23 -2.72 4.30
CA VAL A 106 -0.92 -3.18 3.08
C VAL A 106 -0.52 -4.60 2.70
N PRO A 107 0.78 -5.01 2.75
CA PRO A 107 1.15 -6.40 2.52
C PRO A 107 0.51 -7.39 3.50
N ILE A 108 0.46 -7.08 4.81
CA ILE A 108 -0.19 -7.95 5.80
C ILE A 108 -1.66 -8.11 5.46
N LEU A 109 -2.37 -7.01 5.19
CA LEU A 109 -3.78 -7.07 4.81
C LEU A 109 -4.00 -7.89 3.53
N ALA A 110 -3.06 -7.90 2.58
CA ALA A 110 -3.15 -8.71 1.37
C ALA A 110 -3.16 -10.23 1.64
N VAL A 111 -2.51 -10.71 2.72
CA VAL A 111 -2.37 -12.15 3.04
C VAL A 111 -3.30 -12.62 4.17
N THR A 112 -4.15 -11.76 4.70
CA THR A 112 -5.07 -12.06 5.80
C THR A 112 -6.54 -12.05 5.40
N GLY A 113 -6.84 -12.21 4.10
CA GLY A 113 -8.23 -12.35 3.61
C GLY A 113 -8.94 -13.63 4.10
N THR A 114 -8.17 -14.61 4.58
CA THR A 114 -8.64 -15.79 5.30
C THR A 114 -7.96 -15.88 6.67
N PRO A 115 -8.53 -16.60 7.65
CA PRO A 115 -7.88 -16.80 8.93
C PRO A 115 -6.49 -17.42 8.78
N SER A 116 -5.46 -16.69 9.21
CA SER A 116 -4.06 -17.07 8.99
C SER A 116 -3.24 -17.03 10.28
N ARG A 117 -2.35 -18.00 10.48
CA ARG A 117 -1.39 -18.01 11.60
C ARG A 117 -0.26 -17.01 11.36
N PHE A 118 0.39 -16.58 12.44
CA PHE A 118 1.58 -15.72 12.38
C PHE A 118 2.66 -16.23 11.41
N SER A 119 3.00 -17.53 11.47
CA SER A 119 4.01 -18.14 10.61
C SER A 119 3.61 -18.14 9.13
N SER A 120 2.34 -18.39 8.83
CA SER A 120 1.80 -18.34 7.46
C SER A 120 1.87 -16.93 6.89
N ILE A 121 1.45 -15.92 7.68
CA ILE A 121 1.57 -14.51 7.29
C ILE A 121 3.03 -14.15 7.02
N LYS A 122 3.93 -14.50 7.93
CA LYS A 122 5.38 -14.25 7.78
C LYS A 122 5.92 -14.86 6.49
N SER A 123 5.60 -16.14 6.22
CA SER A 123 6.06 -16.82 4.99
C SER A 123 5.52 -16.18 3.72
N GLY A 124 4.28 -15.69 3.74
CA GLY A 124 3.67 -15.03 2.58
C GLY A 124 4.28 -13.66 2.27
N LEU A 125 4.94 -13.02 3.24
CA LEU A 125 5.47 -11.67 3.11
C LEU A 125 6.96 -11.61 2.74
N GLY A 126 7.69 -12.72 2.82
CA GLY A 126 9.13 -12.76 2.51
C GLY A 126 9.99 -12.13 3.60
N PRO A 127 10.58 -10.93 3.42
CA PRO A 127 11.63 -10.40 4.31
C PRO A 127 11.12 -9.76 5.62
N VAL A 128 9.86 -9.98 6.03
CA VAL A 128 9.35 -9.40 7.27
C VAL A 128 10.00 -10.04 8.50
N THR A 129 10.46 -9.21 9.44
CA THR A 129 10.99 -9.70 10.72
C THR A 129 9.87 -9.98 11.71
N ASP A 130 10.09 -10.86 12.68
CA ASP A 130 9.08 -11.16 13.71
C ASP A 130 8.65 -9.91 14.46
N ARG A 131 9.61 -9.04 14.81
CA ARG A 131 9.33 -7.76 15.46
C ARG A 131 8.46 -6.84 14.60
N ALA A 132 8.77 -6.73 13.31
CA ALA A 132 8.00 -5.88 12.39
C ALA A 132 6.58 -6.43 12.19
N LEU A 133 6.44 -7.74 12.06
CA LEU A 133 5.15 -8.40 11.93
C LEU A 133 4.31 -8.23 13.19
N SER A 134 4.83 -8.58 14.37
CA SER A 134 4.11 -8.42 15.64
C SER A 134 3.65 -6.98 15.89
N LYS A 135 4.53 -6.00 15.65
CA LYS A 135 4.18 -4.58 15.81
C LYS A 135 3.06 -4.16 14.84
N SER A 136 3.10 -4.64 13.61
CA SER A 136 2.10 -4.27 12.60
C SER A 136 0.76 -4.94 12.87
N LEU A 137 0.75 -6.21 13.31
CA LEU A 137 -0.47 -6.91 13.72
C LEU A 137 -1.16 -6.18 14.88
N GLY A 138 -0.41 -5.77 15.92
CA GLY A 138 -0.99 -5.02 17.04
C GLY A 138 -1.62 -3.68 16.61
N VAL A 139 -0.96 -2.94 15.72
CA VAL A 139 -1.49 -1.66 15.19
C VAL A 139 -2.76 -1.87 14.37
N LEU A 140 -2.85 -2.97 13.60
CA LEU A 140 -4.04 -3.29 12.82
C LEU A 140 -5.19 -3.79 13.70
N GLU A 141 -4.87 -4.50 14.79
CA GLU A 141 -5.84 -4.94 15.79
C GLU A 141 -6.42 -3.75 16.59
N GLU A 142 -5.56 -2.83 17.05
CA GLU A 142 -5.96 -1.58 17.73
C GLU A 142 -6.91 -0.72 16.87
N ARG A 143 -6.80 -0.80 15.55
CA ARG A 143 -7.68 -0.09 14.59
C ARG A 143 -8.88 -0.89 14.12
N GLU A 144 -9.04 -2.11 14.62
CA GLU A 144 -10.08 -3.04 14.16
C GLU A 144 -10.03 -3.27 12.63
N TRP A 145 -8.85 -3.19 12.02
CA TRP A 145 -8.64 -3.59 10.61
C TRP A 145 -8.26 -5.06 10.50
N LEU A 146 -7.89 -5.65 11.63
CA LEU A 146 -7.55 -7.04 11.74
C LEU A 146 -8.11 -7.56 13.06
N ARG A 147 -8.74 -8.73 13.02
CA ARG A 147 -9.22 -9.45 14.20
C ARG A 147 -8.25 -10.56 14.54
N ARG A 148 -7.85 -10.62 15.79
CA ARG A 148 -7.13 -11.76 16.36
C ARG A 148 -8.12 -12.66 17.09
N ASP A 149 -8.06 -13.97 16.81
CA ASP A 149 -8.85 -14.99 17.50
C ASP A 149 -7.97 -16.18 17.86
N ILE A 150 -8.44 -17.05 18.75
CA ILE A 150 -7.78 -18.30 19.12
C ILE A 150 -8.54 -19.46 18.48
N ASP A 151 -7.88 -20.16 17.57
CA ASP A 151 -8.42 -21.39 17.00
C ASP A 151 -8.25 -22.54 18.00
N LEU A 152 -9.38 -23.14 18.39
CA LEU A 152 -9.48 -24.26 19.34
C LEU A 152 -9.78 -25.60 18.66
N SER A 153 -9.82 -25.66 17.32
CA SER A 153 -10.15 -26.88 16.57
C SER A 153 -9.07 -27.95 16.64
N GLN A 154 -7.84 -27.58 17.01
CA GLN A 154 -6.69 -28.46 17.12
C GLN A 154 -6.32 -28.74 18.58
N ARG A 155 -5.51 -29.78 18.81
CA ARG A 155 -5.05 -30.18 20.16
C ARG A 155 -4.41 -29.03 20.94
N THR A 156 -3.63 -28.19 20.27
CA THR A 156 -2.98 -27.01 20.88
C THR A 156 -3.60 -25.75 20.30
N PRO A 157 -4.25 -24.89 21.10
CA PRO A 157 -4.76 -23.60 20.67
C PRO A 157 -3.69 -22.72 20.03
N PHE A 158 -4.05 -21.96 19.00
CA PHE A 158 -3.13 -21.03 18.36
C PHE A 158 -3.84 -19.76 17.88
N PRO A 159 -3.14 -18.61 17.84
CA PRO A 159 -3.73 -17.38 17.32
C PRO A 159 -3.86 -17.42 15.80
N ILE A 160 -4.99 -16.91 15.31
CA ILE A 160 -5.28 -16.63 13.92
C ILE A 160 -5.61 -15.15 13.75
N TYR A 161 -5.33 -14.63 12.56
CA TYR A 161 -5.50 -13.24 12.20
C TYR A 161 -6.31 -13.16 10.91
N LEU A 162 -7.34 -12.31 10.90
CA LEU A 162 -8.26 -12.12 9.76
C LEU A 162 -8.49 -10.63 9.53
N ALA A 163 -8.35 -10.18 8.28
CA ALA A 163 -8.72 -8.82 7.89
C ALA A 163 -10.23 -8.59 8.11
N VAL A 164 -10.58 -7.48 8.76
CA VAL A 164 -11.97 -7.11 9.07
C VAL A 164 -12.17 -5.61 8.81
N ASN A 165 -13.43 -5.16 8.73
CA ASN A 165 -13.80 -3.76 8.50
C ASN A 165 -13.03 -3.15 7.31
N ALA A 166 -12.39 -1.98 7.48
CA ALA A 166 -11.58 -1.34 6.45
C ALA A 166 -10.43 -2.25 5.96
N GLY A 167 -9.86 -3.08 6.83
CA GLY A 167 -8.82 -4.03 6.44
C GLY A 167 -9.30 -5.08 5.43
N LEU A 168 -10.53 -5.57 5.57
CA LEU A 168 -11.14 -6.48 4.59
C LEU A 168 -11.41 -5.77 3.26
N ASN A 169 -11.90 -4.54 3.30
CA ASN A 169 -12.12 -3.73 2.10
C ASN A 169 -10.78 -3.49 1.36
N ILE A 170 -9.70 -3.21 2.10
CA ILE A 170 -8.35 -3.04 1.54
C ILE A 170 -7.87 -4.36 0.92
N ASN A 171 -8.05 -5.49 1.61
CA ASN A 171 -7.72 -6.81 1.05
C ASN A 171 -8.41 -7.03 -0.31
N GLN A 172 -9.71 -6.75 -0.39
CA GLN A 172 -10.49 -6.89 -1.63
C GLN A 172 -10.03 -5.91 -2.72
N ALA A 173 -9.71 -4.65 -2.37
CA ALA A 173 -9.21 -3.65 -3.31
C ALA A 173 -7.88 -4.05 -3.98
N ILE A 174 -7.02 -4.75 -3.24
CA ILE A 174 -5.76 -5.33 -3.71
C ILE A 174 -6.04 -6.47 -4.70
N SER A 175 -6.97 -7.37 -4.37
CA SER A 175 -7.32 -8.53 -5.20
C SER A 175 -8.13 -8.18 -6.46
N ALA A 176 -8.84 -7.05 -6.47
CA ALA A 176 -9.62 -6.61 -7.61
C ALA A 176 -8.79 -6.25 -8.86
N GLY A 177 -7.49 -5.96 -8.69
CA GLY A 177 -6.56 -5.67 -9.80
C GLY A 177 -5.93 -6.90 -10.46
N VAL A 178 -6.46 -8.11 -10.20
CA VAL A 178 -5.92 -9.39 -10.70
C VAL A 178 -6.85 -10.04 -11.75
N ARG A 179 -7.89 -9.34 -12.20
CA ARG A 179 -8.79 -9.80 -13.25
C ARG A 179 -8.45 -9.19 -14.60
#